data_AF-A0A9X5XDF1-F1
#
_entry.id   AF-A0A9X5XDF1-F1
#
_cell.length_a   1.000
_cell.length_b   1.000
_cell.length_c   1.000
_cell.angle_alpha   90.00
_cell.angle_beta   90.00
_cell.angle_gamma   90.00
#
_symmetry.space_group_name_H-M   'P 1'
#
loop_
_entity.id
_entity.type
_entity.pdbx_description
1 polymer ?
#
loop_
_entity_poly.entity_id
_entity_poly.type
_entity_poly.pdbx_seq_one_letter_code
_entity_poly.pdbx_strand_id
1 'polypeptide(L)'
;MGEPGTVGPGEPGTVGPGEPGTVRPGGRTARVRAAVLRAAGDVLAEEGFAHLDLADVARRAEVGKTTVYRRWGSVTGLVADLLSDMAEQSSPRAETGSVLGDLRANAALVRRTLADPRQGALFRAVIAAATCDVRTAEALRRFYDVRVSEWVPCVEEG
;
A
#
# COMPACT_ATOMS: atom_id res chain seq x y z
N MET A 1 55.47 11.72 58.07
CA MET A 1 54.82 12.40 59.20
C MET A 1 54.33 13.75 58.67
N GLY A 2 53.00 13.90 58.52
CA GLY A 2 52.35 15.09 57.93
C GLY A 2 51.11 14.73 57.08
N GLU A 3 49.99 14.40 57.72
CA GLU A 3 48.61 14.55 57.19
C GLU A 3 48.13 16.00 57.47
N PRO A 4 46.97 16.54 57.02
CA PRO A 4 45.80 15.94 56.33
C PRO A 4 45.17 16.81 55.21
N GLY A 5 44.07 16.36 54.58
CA GLY A 5 43.25 17.20 53.69
C GLY A 5 41.99 16.56 53.10
N THR A 6 41.01 16.27 53.96
CA THR A 6 39.53 16.33 53.80
C THR A 6 38.83 15.86 52.51
N VAL A 7 37.88 14.96 52.71
CA VAL A 7 36.90 14.40 51.76
C VAL A 7 35.90 15.44 51.22
N GLY A 8 35.43 15.25 49.98
CA GLY A 8 34.20 15.83 49.46
C GLY A 8 33.61 14.93 48.37
N PRO A 9 32.37 14.43 48.50
CA PRO A 9 31.74 13.58 47.50
C PRO A 9 31.22 14.42 46.33
N GLY A 10 31.67 14.12 45.11
CA GLY A 10 31.10 14.70 43.90
C GLY A 10 29.70 14.14 43.65
N GLU A 11 28.70 14.99 43.82
CA GLU A 11 27.30 14.70 43.50
C GLU A 11 27.08 14.39 42.01
N PRO A 12 26.01 13.62 41.70
CA PRO A 12 25.82 12.95 40.42
C PRO A 12 25.48 13.91 39.28
N GLY A 13 26.05 13.61 38.10
CA GLY A 13 25.72 14.26 36.84
C GLY A 13 24.22 14.22 36.57
N THR A 14 23.64 15.39 36.42
CA THR A 14 22.26 15.59 35.98
C THR A 14 22.09 15.02 34.57
N VAL A 15 21.33 13.93 34.46
CA VAL A 15 20.82 13.44 33.18
C VAL A 15 19.78 14.46 32.69
N GLY A 16 20.20 15.31 31.76
CA GLY A 16 19.26 16.15 31.01
C GLY A 16 18.31 15.25 30.18
N PRO A 17 17.02 15.56 30.10
CA PRO A 17 16.12 14.86 29.20
C PRO A 17 16.50 15.18 27.75
N GLY A 18 17.16 14.23 27.08
CA GLY A 18 17.43 14.28 25.64
C GLY A 18 16.12 14.34 24.85
N GLU A 19 16.06 15.30 23.93
CA GLU A 19 14.90 15.63 23.09
C GLU A 19 14.37 14.43 22.28
N PRO A 20 13.04 14.31 22.09
CA PRO A 20 12.45 13.35 21.17
C PRO A 20 12.68 13.79 19.71
N GLY A 21 13.79 13.30 19.13
CA GLY A 21 14.21 13.56 17.76
C GLY A 21 13.55 12.68 16.69
N THR A 22 12.54 13.25 16.03
CA THR A 22 12.26 13.14 14.58
C THR A 22 11.63 11.84 14.03
N VAL A 23 10.30 11.83 13.94
CA VAL A 23 9.60 11.02 12.93
C VAL A 23 9.98 11.59 11.56
N ARG A 24 10.74 10.84 10.75
CA ARG A 24 11.02 11.22 9.35
C ARG A 24 9.70 11.56 8.63
N PRO A 25 9.63 12.68 7.88
CA PRO A 25 8.40 13.12 7.17
C PRO A 25 7.76 12.04 6.27
N GLY A 26 8.57 11.10 5.77
CA GLY A 26 8.11 9.96 4.96
C GLY A 26 7.17 9.01 5.71
N GLY A 27 7.35 8.83 7.02
CA GLY A 27 6.55 7.89 7.82
C GLY A 27 5.09 8.33 7.94
N ARG A 28 4.83 9.62 8.18
CA ARG A 28 3.46 10.15 8.24
C ARG A 28 2.80 10.12 6.87
N THR A 29 3.54 10.50 5.82
CA THR A 29 3.02 10.54 4.45
C THR A 29 2.67 9.15 3.90
N ALA A 30 3.48 8.13 4.23
CA ALA A 30 3.22 6.74 3.88
C ALA A 30 2.01 6.18 4.65
N ARG A 31 1.91 6.45 5.97
CA ARG A 31 0.75 6.03 6.78
C ARG A 31 -0.56 6.64 6.27
N VAL A 32 -0.54 7.92 5.91
CA VAL A 32 -1.70 8.60 5.30
C VAL A 32 -2.08 7.95 3.97
N ARG A 33 -1.10 7.66 3.10
CA ARG A 33 -1.36 6.94 1.84
C ARG A 33 -2.03 5.60 2.13
N ALA A 34 -1.43 4.77 2.97
CA ALA A 34 -1.95 3.45 3.30
C ALA A 34 -3.35 3.48 3.93
N ALA A 35 -3.65 4.46 4.79
CA ALA A 35 -4.99 4.65 5.36
C ALA A 35 -6.03 4.98 4.28
N VAL A 36 -5.70 5.90 3.37
CA VAL A 36 -6.58 6.31 2.28
C VAL A 36 -6.80 5.18 1.27
N LEU A 37 -5.74 4.47 0.87
CA LEU A 37 -5.86 3.34 -0.06
C LEU A 37 -6.68 2.19 0.51
N ARG A 38 -6.52 1.90 1.81
CA ARG A 38 -7.35 0.91 2.51
C ARG A 38 -8.83 1.31 2.48
N ALA A 39 -9.14 2.54 2.89
CA ALA A 39 -10.51 3.05 2.89
C ALA A 39 -11.12 3.05 1.48
N ALA A 40 -10.34 3.39 0.44
CA ALA A 40 -10.79 3.30 -0.94
C ALA A 40 -11.10 1.86 -1.36
N GLY A 41 -10.23 0.92 -1.00
CA GLY A 41 -10.44 -0.51 -1.26
C GLY A 41 -11.66 -1.07 -0.54
N ASP A 42 -11.92 -0.65 0.69
CA ASP A 42 -13.11 -1.03 1.46
C ASP A 42 -14.39 -0.55 0.75
N VAL A 43 -14.46 0.74 0.37
CA VAL A 43 -15.61 1.30 -0.36
C VAL A 43 -15.80 0.60 -1.71
N LEU A 44 -14.74 0.32 -2.45
CA LEU A 44 -14.83 -0.41 -3.72
C LEU A 44 -15.38 -1.83 -3.55
N ALA A 45 -15.00 -2.52 -2.47
CA ALA A 45 -15.46 -3.86 -2.19
C ALA A 45 -16.91 -3.89 -1.68
N GLU A 46 -17.32 -2.90 -0.89
CA GLU A 46 -18.63 -2.82 -0.23
C GLU A 46 -19.71 -2.20 -1.13
N GLU A 47 -19.38 -1.10 -1.80
CA GLU A 47 -20.34 -0.22 -2.48
C GLU A 47 -20.06 -0.08 -3.99
N GLY A 48 -18.88 -0.48 -4.44
CA GLY A 48 -18.46 -0.39 -5.84
C GLY A 48 -18.02 1.00 -6.28
N PHE A 49 -17.56 1.10 -7.54
CA PHE A 49 -16.92 2.32 -8.05
C PHE A 49 -17.86 3.53 -8.14
N ALA A 50 -19.15 3.31 -8.45
CA ALA A 50 -20.12 4.39 -8.62
C ALA A 50 -20.37 5.19 -7.32
N HIS A 51 -20.11 4.59 -6.16
CA HIS A 51 -20.28 5.23 -4.84
C HIS A 51 -18.96 5.74 -4.25
N LEU A 52 -17.84 5.57 -4.96
CA LEU A 52 -16.54 6.00 -4.47
C LEU A 52 -16.43 7.53 -4.54
N ASP A 53 -16.34 8.18 -3.38
CA ASP A 53 -16.18 9.63 -3.24
C ASP A 53 -14.95 9.99 -2.39
N LEU A 54 -14.19 11.01 -2.82
CA LEU A 54 -12.96 11.42 -2.15
C LEU A 54 -13.20 12.01 -0.75
N ALA A 55 -14.31 12.71 -0.53
CA ALA A 55 -14.61 13.28 0.77
C ALA A 55 -15.02 12.19 1.77
N ASP A 56 -15.74 11.18 1.30
CA ASP A 56 -16.12 10.03 2.11
C ASP A 56 -14.94 9.11 2.44
N VAL A 57 -14.05 8.87 1.47
CA VAL A 57 -12.78 8.19 1.71
C VAL A 57 -11.92 8.96 2.72
N ALA A 58 -11.81 10.29 2.59
CA ALA A 58 -11.06 11.11 3.53
C ALA A 58 -11.59 10.97 4.96
N ARG A 59 -12.92 10.96 5.11
CA ARG A 59 -13.60 10.72 6.39
C ARG A 59 -13.28 9.34 6.96
N ARG A 60 -13.43 8.27 6.18
CA ARG A 60 -13.12 6.88 6.60
C ARG A 60 -11.65 6.69 6.95
N ALA A 61 -10.75 7.36 6.24
CA ALA A 61 -9.32 7.30 6.49
C ALA A 61 -8.85 8.20 7.66
N GLU A 62 -9.76 8.99 8.24
CA GLU A 62 -9.46 9.99 9.28
C GLU A 62 -8.40 11.01 8.83
N VAL A 63 -8.47 11.42 7.56
CA VAL A 63 -7.54 12.38 6.94
C VAL A 63 -8.31 13.60 6.44
N GLY A 64 -7.71 14.79 6.56
CA GLY A 64 -8.33 16.03 6.06
C GLY A 64 -8.61 15.97 4.56
N LYS A 65 -9.82 16.38 4.13
CA LYS A 65 -10.25 16.38 2.71
C LYS A 65 -9.22 17.04 1.80
N THR A 66 -8.71 18.22 2.16
CA THR A 66 -7.69 18.95 1.37
C THR A 66 -6.43 18.11 1.10
N THR A 67 -6.02 17.25 2.03
CA THR A 67 -4.88 16.35 1.84
C THR A 67 -5.18 15.29 0.78
N VAL A 68 -6.40 14.75 0.76
CA VAL A 68 -6.82 13.75 -0.23
C VAL A 68 -6.96 14.40 -1.61
N TYR A 69 -7.71 15.51 -1.72
CA TYR A 69 -7.87 16.21 -3.00
C TYR A 69 -6.53 16.69 -3.57
N ARG A 70 -5.62 17.22 -2.75
CA ARG A 70 -4.31 17.67 -3.24
C ARG A 70 -3.45 16.52 -3.78
N ARG A 71 -3.54 15.32 -3.19
CA ARG A 71 -2.66 14.21 -3.54
C ARG A 71 -3.19 13.37 -4.71
N TRP A 72 -4.48 13.09 -4.75
CA TRP A 72 -5.07 12.22 -5.77
C TRP A 72 -5.87 12.98 -6.83
N GLY A 73 -6.38 14.17 -6.51
CA GLY A 73 -7.10 15.06 -7.43
C GLY A 73 -8.49 14.57 -7.85
N SER A 74 -8.66 13.26 -8.02
CA SER A 74 -9.85 12.61 -8.55
C SER A 74 -9.99 11.20 -8.00
N VAL A 75 -11.20 10.65 -8.08
CA VAL A 75 -11.49 9.26 -7.71
C VAL A 75 -10.67 8.28 -8.56
N THR A 76 -10.55 8.55 -9.86
CA THR A 76 -9.77 7.70 -10.78
C THR A 76 -8.28 7.75 -10.48
N GLY A 77 -7.75 8.92 -10.10
CA GLY A 77 -6.37 9.05 -9.60
C GLY A 77 -6.12 8.26 -8.31
N LEU A 78 -7.12 8.18 -7.42
CA LEU A 78 -7.06 7.36 -6.21
C LEU A 78 -7.07 5.86 -6.54
N VAL A 79 -7.95 5.42 -7.45
CA VAL A 79 -7.99 4.02 -7.90
C VAL A 79 -6.70 3.62 -8.61
N ALA A 80 -6.10 4.51 -9.39
CA ALA A 80 -4.81 4.27 -10.04
C ALA A 80 -3.68 4.05 -9.02
N ASP A 81 -3.64 4.82 -7.94
CA ASP A 81 -2.66 4.66 -6.86
C ASP A 81 -2.90 3.36 -6.07
N LEU A 82 -4.17 3.00 -5.84
CA LEU A 82 -4.54 1.72 -5.22
C LEU A 82 -4.06 0.53 -6.07
N LEU A 83 -4.28 0.57 -7.39
CA LEU A 83 -3.82 -0.47 -8.30
C LEU A 83 -2.29 -0.58 -8.32
N SER A 84 -1.60 0.56 -8.27
CA SER A 84 -0.13 0.57 -8.19
C SER A 84 0.36 -0.06 -6.89
N ASP A 85 -0.27 0.26 -5.76
CA ASP A 85 0.02 -0.34 -4.45
C ASP A 85 -0.22 -1.86 -4.42
N MET A 86 -1.29 -2.33 -5.06
CA MET A 86 -1.57 -3.76 -5.22
C MET A 86 -0.54 -4.48 -6.09
N ALA A 87 -0.02 -3.81 -7.13
CA ALA A 87 1.05 -4.35 -7.96
C ALA A 87 2.36 -4.47 -7.19
N GLU A 88 2.71 -3.45 -6.41
CA GLU A 88 3.91 -3.44 -5.56
C GLU A 88 3.88 -4.53 -4.47
N GLN A 89 2.68 -4.88 -3.98
CA GLN A 89 2.48 -5.91 -2.95
C GLN A 89 2.23 -7.31 -3.51
N SER A 90 2.31 -7.48 -4.84
CA SER A 90 2.00 -8.76 -5.46
C SER A 90 2.98 -9.84 -5.02
N SER A 91 2.45 -11.04 -4.77
CA SER A 91 3.28 -12.15 -4.30
C SER A 91 4.29 -12.56 -5.38
N PRO A 92 5.54 -12.87 -4.98
CA PRO A 92 6.53 -13.43 -5.90
C PRO A 92 5.99 -14.65 -6.64
N ARG A 93 6.54 -14.90 -7.83
CA ARG A 93 6.21 -16.07 -8.65
C ARG A 93 6.38 -17.37 -7.85
N ALA A 94 5.60 -18.38 -8.23
CA ALA A 94 5.89 -19.75 -7.80
C ALA A 94 7.09 -20.28 -8.59
N GLU A 95 7.98 -21.01 -7.92
CA GLU A 95 9.15 -21.65 -8.52
C GLU A 95 9.06 -23.17 -8.28
N THR A 96 8.13 -23.81 -8.99
CA THR A 96 7.87 -25.26 -8.87
C THR A 96 8.84 -26.12 -9.66
N GLY A 97 9.71 -25.49 -10.47
CA GLY A 97 10.65 -26.17 -11.35
C GLY A 97 10.07 -26.60 -12.70
N SER A 98 8.84 -26.18 -13.04
CA SER A 98 8.28 -26.37 -14.37
C SER A 98 7.32 -25.22 -14.73
N VAL A 99 7.37 -24.76 -15.99
CA VAL A 99 6.50 -23.69 -16.49
C VAL A 99 5.03 -24.02 -16.27
N LEU A 100 4.60 -25.25 -16.56
CA LEU A 100 3.22 -25.68 -16.36
C LEU A 100 2.81 -25.71 -14.87
N GLY A 101 3.74 -26.09 -13.98
CA GLY A 101 3.50 -26.05 -12.54
C GLY A 101 3.34 -24.62 -12.02
N ASP A 102 4.19 -23.71 -12.49
CA ASP A 102 4.17 -22.29 -12.13
C ASP A 102 2.86 -21.62 -12.60
N LEU A 103 2.45 -21.87 -13.86
CA LEU A 103 1.18 -21.37 -14.39
C LEU A 103 -0.03 -21.92 -13.64
N ARG A 104 -0.01 -23.19 -13.22
CA ARG A 104 -1.08 -23.78 -12.39
C ARG A 104 -1.15 -23.13 -11.00
N ALA A 105 0.00 -22.87 -10.38
CA ALA A 105 0.07 -22.19 -9.09
C ALA A 105 -0.48 -20.75 -9.21
N ASN A 106 -0.13 -20.04 -10.28
CA ASN A 106 -0.67 -18.71 -10.58
C ASN A 106 -2.19 -18.74 -10.78
N ALA A 107 -2.69 -19.63 -11.63
CA ALA A 107 -4.12 -19.75 -11.91
C ALA A 107 -4.92 -20.10 -10.63
N ALA A 108 -4.36 -20.92 -9.75
CA ALA A 108 -4.95 -21.22 -8.45
C ALA A 108 -4.97 -19.99 -7.52
N LEU A 109 -3.91 -19.18 -7.53
CA LEU A 109 -3.87 -17.91 -6.78
C LEU A 109 -4.93 -16.94 -7.30
N VAL A 110 -4.97 -16.69 -8.61
CA VAL A 110 -5.98 -15.83 -9.25
C VAL A 110 -7.38 -16.30 -8.93
N ARG A 111 -7.65 -17.61 -9.04
CA ARG A 111 -8.97 -18.18 -8.70
C ARG A 111 -9.34 -17.92 -7.24
N ARG A 112 -8.42 -18.13 -6.29
CA ARG A 112 -8.67 -17.85 -4.87
C ARG A 112 -8.95 -16.37 -4.63
N THR A 113 -8.16 -15.48 -5.24
CA THR A 113 -8.35 -14.02 -5.11
C THR A 113 -9.68 -13.57 -5.67
N LEU A 114 -10.10 -14.07 -6.84
CA LEU A 114 -11.39 -13.69 -7.44
C LEU A 114 -12.60 -14.33 -6.76
N ALA A 115 -12.41 -15.49 -6.11
CA ALA A 115 -13.44 -16.18 -5.34
C ALA A 115 -13.61 -15.61 -3.92
N ASP A 116 -12.61 -14.92 -3.38
CA ASP A 116 -12.75 -14.21 -2.11
C ASP A 116 -13.82 -13.10 -2.25
N PRO A 117 -14.82 -13.02 -1.35
CA PRO A 117 -15.91 -12.07 -1.49
C PRO A 117 -15.46 -10.61 -1.60
N ARG A 118 -14.49 -10.20 -0.77
CA ARG A 118 -14.01 -8.82 -0.70
C ARG A 118 -13.11 -8.51 -1.90
N GLN A 119 -12.09 -9.33 -2.14
CA GLN A 119 -11.14 -9.12 -3.22
C GLN A 119 -11.82 -9.24 -4.59
N GLY A 120 -12.70 -10.24 -4.76
CA GLY A 120 -13.47 -10.41 -5.98
C GLY A 120 -14.39 -9.22 -6.27
N ALA A 121 -15.05 -8.65 -5.25
CA ALA A 121 -15.85 -7.44 -5.40
C ALA A 121 -14.99 -6.23 -5.81
N LEU A 122 -13.85 -6.04 -5.14
CA LEU A 122 -12.89 -4.99 -5.48
C LEU A 122 -12.42 -5.09 -6.93
N PHE A 123 -11.98 -6.27 -7.39
CA PHE A 123 -11.53 -6.47 -8.78
C PHE A 123 -12.66 -6.19 -9.79
N ARG A 124 -13.89 -6.63 -9.52
CA ARG A 124 -15.04 -6.32 -10.38
C ARG A 124 -15.30 -4.82 -10.46
N ALA A 125 -15.25 -4.11 -9.33
CA ALA A 125 -15.45 -2.67 -9.27
C ALA A 125 -14.39 -1.91 -10.08
N VAL A 126 -13.12 -2.32 -9.96
CA VAL A 126 -12.02 -1.68 -10.70
C VAL A 126 -12.07 -1.99 -12.19
N ILE A 127 -12.42 -3.22 -12.60
CA ILE A 127 -12.63 -3.56 -14.01
C ILE A 127 -13.77 -2.74 -14.60
N ALA A 128 -14.90 -2.61 -13.88
CA ALA A 128 -16.00 -1.76 -14.32
C ALA A 128 -15.56 -0.29 -14.46
N ALA A 129 -14.79 0.23 -13.51
CA ALA A 129 -14.22 1.58 -13.59
C ALA A 129 -13.34 1.78 -14.84
N ALA A 130 -12.49 0.81 -15.15
CA ALA A 130 -11.64 0.84 -16.34
C ALA A 130 -12.42 0.85 -17.66
N THR A 131 -13.64 0.33 -17.71
CA THR A 131 -14.49 0.45 -18.92
C THR A 131 -15.04 1.85 -19.16
N CYS A 132 -15.03 2.71 -18.14
CA CYS A 132 -15.62 4.04 -18.18
C CYS A 132 -14.59 5.18 -18.11
N ASP A 133 -13.34 4.89 -17.71
CA ASP A 133 -12.29 5.90 -17.53
C ASP A 133 -10.91 5.41 -18.02
N VAL A 134 -10.30 6.19 -18.91
CA VAL A 134 -9.03 5.85 -19.57
C VAL A 134 -7.87 5.77 -18.58
N ARG A 135 -7.80 6.67 -17.58
CA ARG A 135 -6.71 6.67 -16.59
C ARG A 135 -6.76 5.43 -15.71
N THR A 136 -7.97 5.02 -15.33
CA THR A 136 -8.21 3.78 -14.60
C THR A 136 -7.85 2.57 -15.47
N ALA A 137 -8.19 2.59 -16.76
CA ALA A 137 -7.78 1.54 -17.69
C ALA A 137 -6.26 1.45 -17.88
N GLU A 138 -5.56 2.57 -17.94
CA GLU A 138 -4.10 2.62 -17.98
C GLU A 138 -3.47 2.08 -16.69
N ALA A 139 -4.00 2.47 -15.53
CA ALA A 139 -3.53 1.96 -14.25
C ALA A 139 -3.78 0.45 -14.11
N LEU A 140 -4.94 -0.05 -14.57
CA LEU A 140 -5.26 -1.47 -14.54
C LEU A 140 -4.35 -2.27 -15.48
N ARG A 141 -4.06 -1.73 -16.67
CA ARG A 141 -3.07 -2.30 -17.58
C ARG A 141 -1.70 -2.37 -16.92
N ARG A 142 -1.22 -1.27 -16.32
CA ARG A 142 0.06 -1.25 -15.60
C ARG A 142 0.12 -2.26 -14.45
N PHE A 143 -0.99 -2.42 -13.70
CA PHE A 143 -1.08 -3.46 -12.67
C PHE A 143 -0.88 -4.86 -13.26
N TYR A 144 -1.55 -5.18 -14.36
CA TYR A 144 -1.37 -6.46 -15.03
C TYR A 144 0.00 -6.59 -15.70
N ASP A 145 0.59 -5.53 -16.25
CA ASP A 145 1.93 -5.56 -16.85
C ASP A 145 2.98 -5.91 -15.80
N VAL A 146 2.94 -5.30 -14.62
CA VAL A 146 3.82 -5.67 -13.50
C VAL A 146 3.61 -7.14 -13.15
N ARG A 147 2.35 -7.53 -12.92
CA ARG A 147 1.97 -8.92 -12.58
C ARG A 147 2.36 -9.95 -13.62
N VAL A 148 2.35 -9.61 -14.91
CA VAL A 148 2.64 -10.53 -16.02
C VAL A 148 4.13 -10.53 -16.34
N SER A 149 4.82 -9.39 -16.22
CA SER A 149 6.27 -9.28 -16.42
C SER A 149 7.07 -10.18 -15.47
N GLU A 150 6.57 -10.39 -14.25
CA GLU A 150 7.12 -11.37 -13.30
C GLU A 150 7.15 -12.83 -13.86
N TRP A 151 6.36 -13.13 -14.89
CA TRP A 151 6.22 -14.47 -15.49
C TRP A 151 6.84 -14.58 -16.88
N VAL A 152 7.32 -13.46 -17.46
CA VAL A 152 7.97 -13.46 -18.79
C VAL A 152 9.20 -14.37 -18.84
N PRO A 153 10.10 -14.39 -17.84
CA PRO A 153 11.28 -15.27 -17.86
C PRO A 153 10.93 -16.76 -17.95
N CYS A 154 9.76 -17.18 -17.49
CA CYS A 154 9.33 -18.59 -17.54
C CYS A 154 9.13 -19.12 -18.97
N VAL A 155 8.82 -18.26 -19.93
CA VAL A 155 8.57 -18.68 -21.32
C VAL A 155 9.85 -18.61 -22.16
N GLU A 156 10.82 -17.81 -21.74
CA GLU A 156 12.09 -17.62 -22.45
C GLU A 156 13.19 -18.58 -21.98
N GLU A 157 13.11 -19.09 -20.74
CA GLU A 157 14.11 -20.01 -20.16
C GLU A 157 13.67 -21.50 -20.09
N GLY A 158 12.43 -21.80 -20.49
CA GLY A 158 11.86 -23.17 -20.50
C GLY A 158 11.96 -23.86 -21.85
#